data_AF-A0A100HQL8-F1
#
_entry.id   AF-A0A100HQL8-F1
#
_cell.length_a   1.000
_cell.length_b   1.000
_cell.length_c   1.000
_cell.angle_alpha   90.00
_cell.angle_beta   90.00
_cell.angle_gamma   90.00
#
_symmetry.space_group_name_H-M   'P 1'
#
loop_
_entity.id
_entity.type
_entity.pdbx_description
1 polymer ?
#
loop_
_entity_poly.entity_id
_entity_poly.type
_entity_poly.pdbx_seq_one_letter_code
_entity_poly.pdbx_strand_id
1 'polypeptide(L)' 'MARPVTAALTEAERALLALIGQGLNTLEISRTLNAKPYTIDRRTAALRRKLGAADIAQLREIAQRHLRAPGTP' A
#
# COMPACT_ATOMS: atom_id res chain seq x y z
N MET A 1 -13.65 16.84 -11.94
CA MET A 1 -12.75 16.68 -10.77
C MET A 1 -12.45 15.20 -10.54
N ALA A 2 -11.29 14.70 -10.96
CA ALA A 2 -10.86 13.33 -10.65
C ALA A 2 -10.39 13.29 -9.19
N ARG A 3 -11.16 12.65 -8.31
CA ARG A 3 -10.76 12.46 -6.91
C ARG A 3 -9.51 11.59 -6.92
N PRO A 4 -8.36 12.03 -6.37
CA PRO A 4 -7.20 11.16 -6.28
C PRO A 4 -7.63 9.92 -5.49
N VAL A 5 -7.52 8.74 -6.10
CA VAL A 5 -8.00 7.47 -5.56
C VAL A 5 -7.38 7.16 -4.18
N THR A 6 -6.28 7.82 -3.88
CA THR A 6 -5.57 7.80 -2.60
C THR A 6 -6.25 8.52 -1.44
N ALA A 7 -7.25 9.36 -1.67
CA ALA A 7 -8.09 9.88 -0.59
C ALA A 7 -9.02 8.82 0.02
N ALA A 8 -9.24 7.67 -0.65
CA ALA A 8 -10.18 6.64 -0.22
C ALA A 8 -9.52 5.38 0.38
N LEU A 9 -8.23 5.44 0.74
CA LEU A 9 -7.58 4.34 1.45
C LEU A 9 -7.97 4.36 2.91
N THR A 10 -8.47 3.22 3.39
CA THR A 10 -8.68 2.95 4.81
C THR A 10 -7.34 2.97 5.55
N GLU A 11 -7.37 3.19 6.86
CA GLU A 11 -6.17 3.25 7.69
C GLU A 11 -5.29 2.00 7.53
N ALA A 12 -5.93 0.83 7.45
CA ALA A 12 -5.22 -0.43 7.28
C ALA A 12 -4.61 -0.61 5.87
N GLU A 13 -5.23 -0.05 4.83
CA GLU A 13 -4.65 -0.01 3.48
C GLU A 13 -3.48 0.98 3.41
N ARG A 14 -3.56 2.12 4.12
CA ARG A 14 -2.46 3.08 4.23
C ARG A 14 -1.26 2.48 4.95
N ALA A 15 -1.48 1.77 6.05
CA ALA A 15 -0.43 1.07 6.77
C ALA A 15 0.26 0.03 5.87
N LEU A 16 -0.52 -0.78 5.15
CA LEU A 16 0.02 -1.73 4.18
C LEU A 16 0.83 -1.03 3.07
N LEU A 17 0.30 0.05 2.50
CA LEU A 17 0.98 0.83 1.46
C LEU A 17 2.30 1.41 1.97
N ALA A 18 2.32 1.95 3.19
CA ALA A 18 3.52 2.52 3.80
C ALA A 18 4.62 1.47 3.98
N LEU A 19 4.29 0.28 4.47
CA LEU A 19 5.26 -0.82 4.63
C LEU A 19 5.79 -1.30 3.27
N ILE A 20 4.93 -1.36 2.24
CA ILE A 20 5.36 -1.68 0.87
C ILE A 20 6.33 -0.60 0.35
N GLY A 21 6.04 0.68 0.60
CA GLY A 21 6.89 1.80 0.19
C GLY A 21 8.27 1.82 0.88
N GLN A 22 8.34 1.31 2.11
CA GLN A 22 9.59 1.07 2.84
C GLN A 22 10.40 -0.11 2.28
N GLY A 23 9.81 -0.91 1.37
CA GLY A 23 10.49 -2.01 0.70
C GLY A 23 10.32 -3.37 1.36
N LEU A 24 9.51 -3.48 2.42
CA LEU A 24 9.26 -4.75 3.12
C LEU A 24 8.60 -5.77 2.18
N ASN A 25 8.91 -7.04 2.40
CA ASN A 25 8.27 -8.16 1.72
C ASN A 25 7.01 -8.64 2.45
N THR A 26 6.21 -9.50 1.81
CA THR A 26 4.94 -10.03 2.36
C THR A 26 5.10 -10.67 3.74
N LEU A 27 6.21 -11.38 4.00
CA LEU A 27 6.46 -12.02 5.29
C LEU A 27 6.79 -11.00 6.37
N GLU A 28 7.62 -10.01 6.07
CA GLU A 28 7.96 -8.91 6.99
C GLU A 28 6.70 -8.11 7.33
N ILE A 29 5.92 -7.73 6.33
CA ILE A 29 4.63 -7.04 6.50
C ILE A 29 3.67 -7.86 7.35
N SER A 30 3.63 -9.18 7.13
CA SER A 30 2.77 -10.09 7.90
C SER A 30 3.13 -10.09 9.39
N ARG A 31 4.42 -10.05 9.72
CA ARG A 31 4.92 -9.93 11.09
C ARG A 31 4.61 -8.55 11.68
N THR A 32 4.85 -7.49 10.91
CA THR A 32 4.60 -6.10 11.36
C THR A 32 3.11 -5.84 11.64
N LEU A 33 2.22 -6.37 10.80
CA LEU A 33 0.77 -6.18 10.93
C LEU A 33 0.08 -7.29 11.74
N ASN A 34 0.85 -8.23 12.30
CA ASN A 34 0.37 -9.42 13.00
C ASN A 34 -0.77 -10.14 12.23
N ALA A 35 -0.55 -10.35 10.93
CA ALA A 35 -1.52 -10.94 10.01
C ALA A 35 -0.91 -12.13 9.27
N LYS A 36 -1.74 -13.04 8.75
CA LYS A 36 -1.23 -14.17 7.94
C LYS A 36 -0.66 -13.69 6.60
N PRO A 37 0.43 -14.28 6.08
CA PRO A 37 1.01 -13.90 4.79
C PRO A 37 0.01 -13.92 3.63
N TYR A 38 -0.86 -14.93 3.59
CA TYR A 38 -1.95 -15.02 2.61
C TYR A 38 -2.93 -13.84 2.67
N THR A 39 -3.20 -13.33 3.87
CA THR A 39 -4.04 -12.13 4.05
C THR A 39 -3.34 -10.89 3.51
N ILE A 40 -2.02 -10.77 3.70
CA ILE A 40 -1.23 -9.66 3.14
C ILE A 40 -1.22 -9.72 1.62
N ASP A 41 -1.05 -10.89 1.03
CA ASP A 41 -1.10 -11.08 -0.42
C ASP A 41 -2.45 -10.63 -1.00
N ARG A 42 -3.56 -11.13 -0.43
CA ARG A 42 -4.91 -10.74 -0.85
C ARG A 42 -5.16 -9.23 -0.72
N ARG A 43 -4.73 -8.63 0.39
CA ARG A 43 -4.86 -7.18 0.61
C ARG A 43 -3.98 -6.38 -0.37
N THR A 44 -2.79 -6.88 -0.70
CA THR A 44 -1.89 -6.26 -1.68
C THR A 44 -2.49 -6.33 -3.09
N ALA A 45 -3.10 -7.45 -3.47
CA ALA A 45 -3.81 -7.58 -4.74
C ALA A 45 -5.01 -6.63 -4.83
N ALA A 46 -5.81 -6.52 -3.76
CA ALA A 46 -6.90 -5.55 -3.69
C ALA A 46 -6.38 -4.10 -3.79
N LEU A 47 -5.29 -3.79 -3.09
CA LEU A 47 -4.64 -2.48 -3.12
C LEU A 47 -4.08 -2.14 -4.50
N ARG A 48 -3.46 -3.09 -5.21
CA ARG A 48 -3.01 -2.94 -6.61
C ARG A 48 -4.18 -2.57 -7.51
N ARG A 49 -5.28 -3.33 -7.44
CA ARG A 49 -6.49 -3.05 -8.23
C ARG A 49 -7.07 -1.68 -7.92
N LYS A 50 -7.13 -1.31 -6.65
CA LYS A 50 -7.64 -0.02 -6.20
C LYS A 50 -6.78 1.16 -6.66
N LEU A 51 -5.45 1.00 -6.65
CA LEU A 51 -4.50 2.04 -7.04
C LEU A 51 -4.12 2.01 -8.52
N GLY A 52 -4.66 1.08 -9.30
CA GLY A 52 -4.33 0.90 -10.72
C GLY A 52 -2.87 0.48 -10.95
N ALA A 53 -2.24 -0.18 -9.98
CA ALA A 53 -0.87 -0.67 -10.12
C ALA A 53 -0.85 -1.98 -10.91
N ALA A 54 -0.14 -1.98 -12.03
CA ALA A 54 0.09 -3.16 -12.86
C ALA A 54 0.88 -4.21 -12.10
N ASP A 55 1.92 -3.81 -11.35
CA ASP A 55 2.84 -4.71 -10.62
C ASP A 55 3.27 -4.21 -9.25
N ILE A 56 3.90 -5.09 -8.47
CA ILE A 56 4.40 -4.75 -7.12
C ILE A 56 5.46 -3.64 -7.18
N ALA A 57 6.25 -3.57 -8.26
CA ALA A 57 7.20 -2.49 -8.49
C ALA A 57 6.49 -1.15 -8.67
N GLN A 58 5.43 -1.11 -9.48
CA GLN A 58 4.62 0.10 -9.65
C GLN A 58 3.89 0.48 -8.36
N LEU A 59 3.39 -0.51 -7.61
CA LEU A 59 2.79 -0.26 -6.29
C LEU A 59 3.80 0.34 -5.31
N ARG A 60 5.05 -0.12 -5.32
CA ARG A 60 6.14 0.45 -4.52
C ARG A 60 6.46 1.88 -4.93
N GLU A 61 6.49 2.19 -6.21
CA GLU A 61 6.70 3.56 -6.70
C GLU A 61 5.58 4.50 -6.23
N ILE A 62 4.32 4.06 -6.36
CA ILE A 62 3.15 4.80 -5.86
C ILE A 62 3.28 4.99 -4.34
N ALA A 63 3.61 3.95 -3.59
CA ALA A 63 3.80 4.02 -2.15
C ALA A 63 4.91 5.00 -1.75
N GLN A 64 6.05 5.00 -2.44
CA GLN A 64 7.15 5.92 -2.19
C GLN A 64 6.76 7.37 -2.50
N ARG A 65 6.02 7.60 -3.59
CA ARG A 65 5.46 8.92 -3.90
C ARG A 65 4.52 9.40 -2.78
N HIS A 66 3.75 8.48 -2.19
CA HIS A 66 2.88 8.77 -1.05
C HIS A 66 3.63 9.09 0.23
N LEU A 67 4.72 8.37 0.53
CA LEU A 67 5.57 8.64 1.70
C LEU A 67 6.35 9.95 1.55
N ARG A 68 6.75 10.29 0.31
CA ARG A 68 7.50 11.51 -0.03
C ARG A 68 6.66 12.77 -0.13
N ALA A 69 5.34 12.68 -0.02
CA ALA A 69 4.47 13.84 0.13
C ALA A 69 4.19 14.04 1.63
N PRO A 70 5.08 14.71 2.41
CA PRO A 70 4.73 15.18 3.73
C PRO A 70 3.82 16.41 3.56
N GLY A 71 2.56 16.21 3.89
CA GLY A 71 1.55 17.27 3.96
C GLY A 71 0.39 17.05 2.99
N THR A 72 -0.86 17.23 3.37
CA THR A 72 -1.51 17.80 4.57
C THR A 72 -3.02 17.82 4.22
N PRO A 73 -3.99 18.11 5.11
CA PRO A 73 -4.09 18.02 6.56
C PRO A 73 -4.94 16.82 7.05
#